data_AF-A0A929UDC9-F1
#
_entry.id   AF-A0A929UDC9-F1
#
_cell.length_a   1.000
_cell.length_b   1.000
_cell.length_c   1.000
_cell.angle_alpha   90.00
_cell.angle_beta   90.00
_cell.angle_gamma   90.00
#
_symmetry.space_group_name_H-M   'P 1'
#
loop_
_entity.id
_entity.type
_entity.pdbx_description
1 polymer ?
#
loop_
_entity_poly.entity_id
_entity_poly.type
_entity_poly.pdbx_seq_one_letter_code
_entity_poly.pdbx_strand_id
1 'polypeptide(L)'
;MNNRKTPIIRFKGFTDDWEQRKLGKVFEEYSEKNHEDLPTLMIIQGGGTIRRDESDRSLLYDKANLANYKMVNEGDFIVHLRSFEGGLE
;
A
#
# COMPACT_ATOMS: atom_id res chain seq x y z
N MET A 1 -27.83 -14.91 17.51
CA MET A 1 -27.00 -14.74 16.30
C MET A 1 -25.55 -14.78 16.73
N ASN A 2 -24.79 -15.78 16.29
CA ASN A 2 -23.43 -16.03 16.79
C ASN A 2 -22.48 -14.97 16.24
N ASN A 3 -22.20 -13.99 17.09
CA ASN A 3 -21.26 -12.88 16.90
C ASN A 3 -19.82 -13.42 16.98
N ARG A 4 -19.45 -14.35 16.09
CA ARG A 4 -18.13 -15.00 16.11
C ARG A 4 -17.09 -14.05 15.54
N LYS A 5 -16.55 -13.20 16.42
CA LYS A 5 -15.34 -12.41 16.16
C LYS A 5 -14.08 -13.28 16.06
N THR A 6 -14.25 -14.60 16.18
CA THR A 6 -13.19 -15.59 16.02
C THR A 6 -13.23 -16.22 14.62
N PRO A 7 -12.27 -15.93 13.72
CA PRO A 7 -12.10 -16.65 12.46
C PRO A 7 -11.96 -18.15 12.67
N ILE A 8 -12.42 -18.88 11.66
CA ILE A 8 -12.40 -20.34 11.61
C ILE A 8 -10.97 -20.88 11.47
N ILE A 9 -10.10 -20.14 10.79
CA ILE A 9 -8.69 -20.50 10.56
C ILE A 9 -7.81 -19.45 11.23
N ARG A 10 -6.83 -19.91 12.02
CA ARG A 10 -5.90 -19.05 12.74
C ARG A 10 -4.52 -19.70 12.89
N PHE A 11 -3.49 -18.87 12.94
CA PHE A 11 -2.15 -19.31 13.34
C PHE A 11 -2.11 -19.63 14.83
N LYS A 12 -1.28 -20.61 15.20
CA LYS A 12 -1.07 -20.99 16.61
C LYS A 12 -0.60 -19.78 17.41
N GLY A 13 -1.23 -19.51 18.55
CA GLY A 13 -0.91 -18.38 19.42
C GLY A 13 -1.78 -17.14 19.26
N PHE A 14 -2.62 -17.06 18.22
CA PHE A 14 -3.53 -15.91 17.99
C PHE A 14 -4.97 -16.27 18.34
N THR A 15 -5.29 -16.50 19.61
CA THR A 15 -6.61 -17.00 20.04
C THR A 15 -7.65 -15.90 20.29
N ASP A 16 -7.21 -14.65 20.42
CA ASP A 16 -8.09 -13.53 20.79
C ASP A 16 -9.06 -13.14 19.67
N ASP A 17 -10.25 -12.69 20.06
CA ASP A 17 -11.28 -12.19 19.15
C ASP A 17 -10.81 -10.98 18.34
N TRP A 18 -11.29 -10.88 17.10
CA TRP A 18 -11.06 -9.70 16.28
C TRP A 18 -11.73 -8.49 16.88
N GLU A 19 -11.02 -7.38 16.83
CA GLU A 19 -11.50 -6.08 17.23
C GLU A 19 -11.39 -5.11 16.06
N GLN A 20 -12.39 -4.23 15.93
CA GLN A 20 -12.33 -3.15 14.96
C GLN A 20 -11.46 -2.03 15.54
N ARG A 21 -10.42 -1.65 14.80
CA ARG A 21 -9.53 -0.53 15.14
C ARG A 21 -9.66 0.58 14.09
N LYS A 22 -9.41 1.81 14.50
CA LYS A 22 -9.27 2.95 13.56
C LYS A 22 -7.88 2.87 12.92
N LEU A 23 -7.79 3.12 11.61
CA LEU A 23 -6.54 3.05 10.86
C LEU A 23 -5.43 3.90 11.50
N GLY A 24 -5.71 5.17 11.82
CA GLY A 24 -4.76 6.08 12.49
C GLY A 24 -4.47 5.76 13.97
N LYS A 25 -4.94 4.62 14.49
CA LYS A 25 -4.49 4.07 15.78
C LYS A 25 -3.52 2.90 15.61
N VAL A 26 -3.39 2.39 14.39
CA VAL A 26 -2.55 1.23 14.04
C VAL A 26 -1.41 1.65 13.11
N PHE A 27 -1.63 2.65 12.26
CA PHE A 27 -0.67 3.19 11.32
C PHE A 27 -0.34 4.65 11.62
N GLU A 28 0.90 5.03 11.31
CA GLU A 28 1.38 6.41 11.27
C GLU A 28 1.47 6.86 9.80
N GLU A 29 0.92 8.02 9.49
CA GLU A 29 1.08 8.60 8.15
C GLU A 29 2.45 9.25 8.04
N TYR A 30 3.17 8.91 6.98
CA TYR A 30 4.44 9.51 6.64
C TYR A 30 4.44 9.93 5.16
N SER A 31 5.18 10.99 4.86
CA SER A 31 5.37 11.48 3.50
C SER A 31 6.72 12.16 3.38
N GLU A 32 7.61 11.54 2.62
CA GLU A 32 8.87 12.14 2.20
C GLU A 32 8.91 12.29 0.69
N LYS A 33 9.57 13.35 0.22
CA LYS A 33 9.57 13.81 -1.17
C LYS A 33 10.96 14.29 -1.56
N ASN A 34 11.14 14.71 -2.80
CA ASN A 34 12.38 15.23 -3.38
C ASN A 34 13.48 14.16 -3.57
N HIS A 35 13.08 12.96 -3.99
CA HIS A 35 13.96 11.83 -4.31
C HIS A 35 13.89 11.48 -5.80
N GLU A 36 14.31 12.41 -6.65
CA GLU A 36 14.23 12.27 -8.12
C GLU A 36 15.23 11.26 -8.69
N ASP A 37 16.25 10.94 -7.91
CA ASP A 37 17.31 9.98 -8.20
C ASP A 37 16.85 8.52 -8.02
N LEU A 38 15.75 8.29 -7.29
CA LEU A 38 15.22 6.96 -7.05
C LEU A 38 14.37 6.45 -8.24
N PRO A 39 14.33 5.12 -8.45
CA PRO A 39 13.46 4.53 -9.46
C PRO A 39 11.99 4.87 -9.22
N THR A 40 11.29 5.26 -10.28
CA THR A 40 9.85 5.47 -10.20
C THR A 40 9.10 4.15 -10.11
N LEU A 41 8.07 4.13 -9.27
CA LEU A 41 7.18 2.99 -9.12
C LEU A 41 5.89 3.18 -9.93
N MET A 42 5.24 2.07 -10.22
CA MET A 42 3.88 2.05 -10.76
C MET A 42 3.06 0.95 -10.10
N ILE A 43 1.77 1.22 -9.96
CA ILE A 43 0.81 0.29 -9.36
C ILE A 43 0.09 -0.43 -10.50
N ILE A 44 0.11 -1.76 -10.46
CA ILE A 44 -0.59 -2.65 -11.38
C ILE A 44 -1.64 -3.41 -10.59
N GLN A 45 -2.90 -3.31 -11.03
CA GLN A 45 -4.00 -4.04 -10.42
C GLN A 45 -3.73 -5.56 -10.43
N GLY A 46 -3.72 -6.18 -9.26
CA GLY A 46 -3.38 -7.59 -9.03
C GLY A 46 -1.89 -7.93 -9.13
N GLY A 47 -1.04 -6.95 -9.47
CA GLY A 47 0.42 -7.06 -9.52
C GLY A 47 1.14 -6.24 -8.43
N GLY A 48 0.39 -5.45 -7.66
CA GLY A 48 0.94 -4.62 -6.59
C GLY A 48 1.76 -3.45 -7.12
N THR A 49 2.77 -3.06 -6.36
CA THR A 49 3.68 -1.96 -6.69
C THR A 49 4.98 -2.50 -7.26
N ILE A 50 5.29 -2.13 -8.49
CA ILE A 50 6.50 -2.57 -9.19
C ILE A 50 7.33 -1.37 -9.68
N ARG A 51 8.60 -1.61 -10.01
CA ARG A 51 9.42 -0.58 -10.66
C ARG A 51 8.92 -0.34 -12.08
N ARG A 52 8.84 0.92 -12.47
CA ARG A 52 8.24 1.32 -13.75
C ARG A 52 9.07 0.85 -14.95
N ASP A 53 10.39 0.81 -14.80
CA ASP A 53 11.32 0.32 -15.83
C ASP A 53 11.25 -1.20 -16.05
N GLU A 54 10.60 -1.94 -15.16
CA GLU A 54 10.32 -3.37 -15.30
C GLU A 54 8.99 -3.64 -16.02
N SER A 55 8.20 -2.60 -16.34
CA SER A 55 6.92 -2.75 -17.03
C SER A 55 7.04 -2.47 -18.52
N ASP A 56 6.40 -3.32 -19.33
CA ASP A 56 6.21 -3.09 -20.77
C ASP A 56 5.28 -1.89 -21.07
N ARG A 57 4.63 -1.31 -20.04
CA ARG A 57 3.80 -0.11 -20.18
C ARG A 57 4.65 1.14 -20.30
N SER A 58 4.90 1.58 -21.53
CA SER A 58 5.46 2.91 -21.82
C SER A 58 4.42 4.00 -21.56
N LEU A 59 4.27 4.37 -20.29
CA LEU A 59 3.47 5.53 -19.88
C LEU A 59 4.39 6.74 -19.75
N LEU A 60 4.19 7.74 -20.61
CA LEU A 60 4.79 9.06 -20.47
C LEU A 60 4.41 9.63 -19.10
N TYR A 61 5.41 10.04 -18.34
CA TYR A 61 5.24 10.78 -17.09
C TYR A 61 6.11 12.03 -17.16
N ASP A 62 5.65 13.07 -16.47
CA ASP A 62 6.39 14.31 -16.42
C ASP A 62 7.54 14.18 -15.42
N LYS A 63 8.77 14.13 -15.95
CA LYS A 63 9.99 14.08 -15.16
C LYS A 63 10.19 15.35 -14.32
N ALA A 64 9.64 16.49 -14.76
CA ALA A 64 9.74 17.74 -14.01
C ALA A 64 8.97 17.70 -12.68
N ASN A 65 8.07 16.72 -12.51
CA ASN A 65 7.26 16.55 -11.31
C ASN A 65 7.78 15.46 -10.36
N LEU A 66 8.92 14.84 -10.64
CA LEU A 66 9.47 13.75 -9.81
C LEU A 66 9.72 14.18 -8.37
N ALA A 67 10.11 15.43 -8.13
CA ALA A 67 10.33 15.97 -6.79
C ALA A 67 9.09 15.84 -5.89
N ASN A 68 7.88 15.86 -6.48
CA ASN A 68 6.62 15.79 -5.75
C ASN A 68 6.18 14.37 -5.39
N TYR A 69 6.85 13.35 -5.93
CA TYR A 69 6.50 11.95 -5.69
C TYR A 69 6.86 11.58 -4.25
N LYS A 70 6.00 10.76 -3.63
CA LYS A 70 6.27 10.24 -2.29
C LYS A 70 7.24 9.07 -2.39
N MET A 71 8.33 9.14 -1.64
CA MET A 71 9.22 8.01 -1.42
C MET A 71 8.52 6.99 -0.54
N VAL A 72 8.77 5.70 -0.82
CA VAL A 72 8.26 4.56 -0.06
C VAL A 72 9.41 3.59 0.17
N ASN A 73 9.41 2.95 1.33
CA ASN A 73 10.36 1.91 1.70
C ASN A 73 9.72 0.53 1.62
N GLU A 74 10.55 -0.49 1.54
CA GLU A 74 10.09 -1.87 1.69
C GLU A 74 9.41 -2.06 3.05
N GLY A 75 8.19 -2.59 3.03
CA GLY A 75 7.33 -2.75 4.22
C GLY A 75 6.31 -1.63 4.44
N ASP A 76 6.36 -0.54 3.67
CA ASP A 76 5.36 0.52 3.75
C ASP A 76 4.02 0.07 3.14
N PHE A 77 2.92 0.53 3.75
CA PHE A 77 1.58 0.38 3.19
C PHE A 77 1.26 1.59 2.31
N ILE A 78 1.13 1.37 1.00
CA ILE A 78 0.82 2.43 0.04
C ILE A 78 -0.69 2.59 -0.08
N VAL A 79 -1.20 3.74 0.34
CA VAL A 79 -2.63 4.08 0.19
C VAL A 79 -2.78 5.14 -0.89
N HIS A 80 -3.58 4.84 -1.92
CA HIS A 80 -3.93 5.78 -2.97
C HIS A 80 -5.43 5.72 -3.29
N LEU A 81 -5.94 6.68 -4.08
CA LEU A 81 -7.38 6.81 -4.35
C LEU A 81 -8.01 5.53 -4.92
N ARG A 82 -7.29 4.75 -5.75
CA ARG A 82 -7.85 3.50 -6.30
C ARG A 82 -7.86 2.35 -5.29
N SER A 83 -7.11 2.45 -4.19
CA SER A 83 -7.19 1.46 -3.10
C SER A 83 -8.60 1.40 -2.48
N PHE A 84 -9.37 2.49 -2.56
CA PHE A 84 -10.74 2.53 -2.06
C PHE A 84 -11.76 1.89 -3.01
N GLU A 85 -11.41 1.69 -4.28
CA GLU A 85 -12.27 1.09 -5.30
C GLU A 85 -11.92 -0.40 -5.51
N GLY A 86 -10.63 -0.75 -5.50
CA GLY A 86 -10.12 -2.10 -5.77
C GLY A 86 -9.72 -2.91 -4.54
N GLY A 87 -9.61 -2.26 -3.37
CA GLY A 87 -9.01 -2.85 -2.17
C GLY A 87 -7.52 -2.50 -2.03
N LEU A 88 -6.92 -2.93 -0.91
CA LEU A 88 -5.48 -2.85 -0.70
C LEU A 88 -4.82 -4.02 -1.45
N GLU A 89 -3.79 -3.74 -2.23
CA GLU A 89 -2.99 -4.71 -2.99
C GLU A 89 -1.55 -4.77 -2.48
#